data_AF-A0AAU2S903-F1
#
_entry.id   AF-A0AAU2S903-F1
#
_cell.length_a   1.000
_cell.length_b   1.000
_cell.length_c   1.000
_cell.angle_alpha   90.00
_cell.angle_beta   90.00
_cell.angle_gamma   90.00
#
_symmetry.space_group_name_H-M   'P 1'
#
loop_
_entity.id
_entity.type
_entity.pdbx_description
1 polymer ?
#
loop_
_entity_poly.entity_id
_entity_poly.type
_entity_poly.pdbx_seq_one_letter_code
_entity_poly.pdbx_strand_id
1 'polypeptide(L)'
;MPVPVVLLLVGLAATGWGGRLAFNVRGAADVWAEGARISTELRAAATGDFSPLDTVWTARRFRIQGARIFAGGLVLLMAAFLEAWL
;
A
#
# COMPACT_ATOMS: atom_id res chain seq x y z
N MET A 1 -13.63 22.86 -14.52
CA MET A 1 -12.40 22.09 -14.80
C MET A 1 -11.99 21.26 -13.57
N PRO A 2 -12.84 20.35 -13.04
CA PRO A 2 -12.54 19.67 -11.77
C PRO A 2 -11.63 18.43 -11.93
N VAL A 3 -11.58 17.83 -13.12
CA VAL A 3 -10.86 16.57 -13.40
C VAL A 3 -9.36 16.63 -13.06
N PRO A 4 -8.58 17.63 -13.49
CA PRO A 4 -7.14 17.68 -13.17
C PRO A 4 -6.89 17.83 -11.66
N VAL A 5 -7.77 18.53 -10.94
CA VAL A 5 -7.67 18.69 -9.47
C VAL A 5 -7.91 17.36 -8.76
N VAL A 6 -8.91 16.58 -9.21
CA VAL A 6 -9.19 15.25 -8.65
C VAL A 6 -8.02 14.30 -8.93
N LEU A 7 -7.49 14.27 -10.15
CA LEU A 7 -6.33 13.44 -10.51
C LEU A 7 -5.09 13.81 -9.69
N LEU A 8 -4.86 15.10 -9.46
CA LEU A 8 -3.75 15.59 -8.65
C LEU A 8 -3.86 15.14 -7.18
N LEU A 9 -5.05 15.31 -6.57
CA LEU A 9 -5.29 14.93 -5.17
C LEU A 9 -5.18 13.42 -4.96
N VAL A 10 -5.81 12.63 -5.84
CA VAL A 10 -5.74 11.16 -5.77
C VAL A 10 -4.32 10.68 -6.04
N GLY A 11 -3.64 11.27 -7.03
CA GLY A 11 -2.24 10.98 -7.36
C GLY A 11 -1.30 11.26 -6.18
N LEU A 12 -1.43 12.41 -5.52
CA LEU A 12 -0.62 12.76 -4.34
C LEU A 12 -0.87 11.78 -3.19
N ALA A 13 -2.13 11.47 -2.88
CA ALA A 13 -2.49 10.54 -1.82
C ALA A 13 -1.96 9.12 -2.09
N ALA A 14 -2.12 8.62 -3.32
CA ALA A 14 -1.63 7.30 -3.73
C ALA A 14 -0.09 7.23 -3.72
N THR A 15 0.59 8.27 -4.18
CA THR A 15 2.06 8.34 -4.19
C THR A 15 2.61 8.41 -2.76
N GLY A 16 2.03 9.24 -1.90
CA GLY A 16 2.43 9.34 -0.49
C GLY A 16 2.22 8.02 0.27
N TRP A 17 1.03 7.44 0.16
CA TRP A 17 0.69 6.21 0.88
C TRP A 17 1.42 4.98 0.32
N GLY A 18 1.42 4.82 -1.01
CA GLY A 18 2.14 3.74 -1.69
C GLY A 18 3.65 3.79 -1.44
N GLY A 19 4.23 5.00 -1.47
CA GLY A 19 5.65 5.20 -1.16
C GLY A 19 5.97 4.87 0.30
N ARG A 20 5.11 5.28 1.24
CA ARG A 20 5.26 4.90 2.66
C ARG A 20 5.21 3.38 2.84
N LEU A 21 4.27 2.68 2.21
CA LEU A 21 4.18 1.22 2.26
C LEU A 21 5.37 0.52 1.60
N ALA A 22 5.92 1.07 0.51
CA ALA A 22 7.00 0.46 -0.25
C ALA A 22 8.40 0.70 0.34
N PHE A 23 8.61 1.84 1.01
CA PHE A 23 9.95 2.32 1.41
C PHE A 23 10.11 2.60 2.91
N ASN A 24 9.03 2.76 3.69
CA ASN A 24 9.17 3.00 5.14
C ASN A 24 9.32 1.68 5.90
N VAL A 25 10.56 1.27 6.16
CA VAL A 25 10.90 0.01 6.84
C VAL A 25 10.32 -0.07 8.26
N ARG A 26 10.22 1.05 8.99
CA ARG A 26 9.63 1.10 10.35
C ARG A 26 8.11 1.03 10.33
N GLY A 27 7.46 1.83 9.49
CA GLY A 27 6.00 1.78 9.35
C GLY A 27 5.51 0.47 8.73
N ALA A 28 6.29 -0.13 7.83
CA ALA A 28 6.03 -1.46 7.30
C ALA A 28 6.18 -2.53 8.40
N ALA A 29 7.12 -2.39 9.35
CA ALA A 29 7.28 -3.29 10.47
C ALA A 29 6.11 -3.22 11.47
N ASP A 30 5.57 -2.03 11.77
CA ASP A 30 4.41 -1.88 12.67
C ASP A 30 3.12 -2.41 12.03
N VAL A 31 2.88 -2.08 10.75
CA VAL A 31 1.74 -2.63 9.99
C VAL A 31 1.88 -4.14 9.80
N TRP A 32 3.11 -4.64 9.68
CA TRP A 32 3.42 -6.06 9.62
C TRP A 32 3.16 -6.77 10.95
N ALA A 33 3.51 -6.16 12.09
CA ALA A 33 3.22 -6.72 13.41
C ALA A 33 1.70 -6.82 13.64
N GLU A 34 0.95 -5.76 13.32
CA GLU A 34 -0.51 -5.75 13.51
C GLU A 34 -1.23 -6.68 12.51
N GLY A 35 -0.84 -6.66 11.23
CA GLY A 35 -1.40 -7.53 10.20
C GLY A 35 -1.05 -9.01 10.41
N ALA A 36 0.16 -9.30 10.87
CA ALA A 36 0.54 -10.65 11.28
C ALA A 36 -0.34 -11.11 12.45
N ARG A 37 -0.54 -10.27 13.48
CA ARG A 37 -1.41 -10.60 14.62
C ARG A 37 -2.83 -10.94 14.19
N ILE A 38 -3.47 -10.06 13.42
CA ILE A 38 -4.85 -10.25 12.94
C ILE A 38 -4.97 -11.50 12.07
N SER A 39 -4.01 -11.75 11.18
CA SER A 39 -4.05 -12.93 10.31
C SER A 39 -3.77 -14.23 11.06
N THR A 40 -2.88 -14.24 12.06
CA THR A 40 -2.72 -15.38 12.98
C THR A 40 -3.99 -15.64 13.76
N GLU A 41 -4.65 -14.61 14.30
CA GLU A 41 -5.90 -14.75 15.05
C GLU A 41 -7.02 -15.31 14.18
N LEU A 42 -7.20 -14.79 12.96
CA LEU A 42 -8.19 -15.26 11.99
C LEU A 42 -7.93 -16.70 11.54
N ARG A 43 -6.66 -17.05 11.30
CA ARG A 43 -6.29 -18.40 10.86
C ARG A 43 -6.42 -19.41 11.99
N ALA A 44 -5.98 -19.07 13.20
CA ALA A 44 -6.18 -19.90 14.37
C ALA A 44 -7.67 -20.12 14.67
N ALA A 45 -8.50 -19.08 14.52
CA ALA A 45 -9.95 -19.22 14.65
C ALA A 45 -10.58 -20.11 13.57
N ALA A 46 -10.04 -20.09 12.34
CA ALA A 46 -10.58 -20.85 11.21
C ALA A 46 -10.11 -22.32 11.15
N THR A 47 -8.86 -22.60 11.52
CA THR A 47 -8.25 -23.94 11.36
C THR A 47 -7.83 -24.60 12.67
N GLY A 48 -7.97 -23.92 13.81
CA GLY A 48 -7.49 -24.40 15.12
C GLY A 48 -5.96 -24.49 15.23
N ASP A 49 -5.24 -23.90 14.26
CA ASP A 49 -3.78 -23.97 14.15
C ASP A 49 -3.15 -22.65 14.59
N PHE A 50 -2.35 -22.70 15.66
CA PHE A 50 -1.66 -21.56 16.25
C PHE A 50 -0.18 -21.50 15.84
N SER A 51 0.23 -22.24 14.80
CA SER A 51 1.60 -22.23 14.32
C SER A 51 2.04 -20.83 13.85
N PRO A 52 3.28 -20.40 14.17
CA PRO A 52 3.76 -19.07 13.83
C PRO A 52 3.78 -18.84 12.31
N LEU A 53 3.28 -17.67 11.89
CA LEU A 53 3.11 -17.31 10.49
C LEU A 53 4.48 -17.02 9.83
N ASP A 54 4.66 -17.46 8.58
CA ASP A 54 5.85 -17.13 7.80
C ASP A 54 5.83 -15.64 7.42
N THR A 55 6.59 -14.87 8.18
CA THR A 55 6.51 -13.41 8.18
C THR A 55 7.24 -12.76 7.01
N VAL A 56 8.16 -13.47 6.34
CA VAL A 56 8.98 -12.96 5.24
C VAL A 56 8.18 -12.83 3.94
N TRP A 57 7.36 -13.83 3.63
CA TRP A 57 6.59 -13.87 2.40
C TRP A 57 5.49 -12.79 2.36
N THR A 58 4.85 -12.55 3.51
CA THR A 58 3.77 -11.57 3.67
C THR A 58 4.31 -10.14 3.56
N ALA A 59 5.49 -9.86 4.14
CA ALA A 59 6.18 -8.58 4.00
C ALA A 59 6.52 -8.24 2.54
N ARG A 60 6.98 -9.25 1.78
CA ARG A 60 7.27 -9.09 0.34
C ARG A 60 6.02 -8.70 -0.46
N ARG A 61 4.88 -9.33 -0.18
CA ARG A 61 3.60 -9.02 -0.86
C ARG A 61 3.14 -7.59 -0.59
N PHE A 62 3.21 -7.13 0.66
CA PHE A 62 2.84 -5.75 1.00
C PHE A 62 3.75 -4.72 0.33
N ARG A 63 5.06 -4.96 0.29
CA ARG A 63 5.99 -4.08 -0.43
C ARG A 63 5.68 -3.99 -1.92
N ILE A 64 5.31 -5.11 -2.55
CA ILE A 64 4.89 -5.15 -3.95
C ILE A 64 3.57 -4.37 -4.15
N GLN A 65 2.60 -4.51 -3.24
CA GLN A 65 1.35 -3.74 -3.31
C GLN A 65 1.59 -2.23 -3.12
N GLY A 66 2.39 -1.84 -2.12
CA GLY A 66 2.80 -0.44 -1.92
C GLY A 66 3.48 0.14 -3.17
N ALA A 67 4.38 -0.61 -3.79
CA ALA A 67 5.05 -0.20 -5.02
C ALA A 67 4.08 -0.02 -6.20
N ARG A 68 3.05 -0.88 -6.31
CA ARG A 68 1.98 -0.74 -7.32
C ARG A 68 1.15 0.52 -7.09
N ILE A 69 0.75 0.78 -5.85
CA ILE A 69 -0.02 1.99 -5.49
C ILE A 69 0.80 3.25 -5.76
N PHE A 70 2.09 3.22 -5.43
CA PHE A 70 3.03 4.31 -5.72
C PHE A 70 3.14 4.60 -7.21
N ALA A 71 3.38 3.56 -8.02
CA ALA A 71 3.47 3.69 -9.47
C ALA A 71 2.16 4.20 -10.09
N GLY A 72 1.01 3.71 -9.62
CA GLY A 72 -0.30 4.20 -10.05
C GLY A 72 -0.52 5.69 -9.69
N GLY A 73 -0.11 6.10 -8.49
CA GLY A 73 -0.15 7.51 -8.07
C GLY A 73 0.68 8.42 -8.97
N LEU A 74 1.88 8.00 -9.36
CA LEU A 74 2.73 8.74 -10.30
C LEU A 74 2.08 8.90 -11.67
N VAL A 75 1.44 7.85 -12.19
CA VAL A 75 0.71 7.91 -13.46
C VAL A 75 -0.44 8.91 -13.39
N LEU A 76 -1.19 8.92 -12.29
CA LEU A 76 -2.28 9.89 -12.09
C LEU A 76 -1.77 11.34 -12.02
N LEU A 77 -0.61 11.57 -11.36
CA LEU A 77 0.03 12.88 -11.34
C LEU A 77 0.48 13.33 -12.73
N MET A 78 1.03 12.42 -13.54
CA MET A 78 1.39 12.72 -14.93
C MET A 78 0.16 13.04 -15.77
N ALA A 79 -0.94 12.30 -15.62
CA ALA A 79 -2.19 12.57 -16.31
C ALA A 79 -2.79 13.92 -15.91
N ALA A 80 -2.80 14.25 -14.61
CA ALA A 80 -3.24 15.55 -14.10
C ALA A 80 -2.42 16.70 -14.70
N PHE A 81 -1.09 16.52 -14.81
CA PHE A 81 -0.22 17.50 -15.44
C PHE A 81 -0.55 17.65 -16.92
N LEU A 82 -0.68 16.55 -17.68
CA LEU A 82 -0.98 16.58 -19.11
C LEU A 82 -2.32 17.29 -19.39
N GLU A 83 -3.36 17.02 -18.61
CA GLU A 83 -4.67 17.66 -18.72
C GLU A 83 -4.64 19.15 -18.35
N ALA A 84 -3.69 19.61 -17.54
CA ALA A 84 -3.58 21.03 -17.19
C ALA A 84 -3.06 21.91 -18.35
N TRP A 85 -2.46 21.29 -19.38
CA TRP A 85 -1.86 21.97 -20.53
C TRP A 85 -2.60 21.72 -21.86
N LEU A 86 -3.69 20.96 -21.85
CA LEU A 86 -4.59 20.70 -22.98
C LEU A 86 -5.83 21.59 -22.89
#